data_AF-A0A199VV17-F1
#
_entry.id   AF-A0A199VV17-F1
#
_cell.length_a   1.000
_cell.length_b   1.000
_cell.length_c   1.000
_cell.angle_alpha   90.00
_cell.angle_beta   90.00
_cell.angle_gamma   90.00
#
_symmetry.space_group_name_H-M   'P 1'
#
loop_
_entity.id
_entity.type
_entity.pdbx_description
1 polymer ?
#
loop_
_entity_poly.entity_id
_entity_poly.type
_entity_poly.pdbx_seq_one_letter_code
_entity_poly.pdbx_strand_id
1 'polypeptide(L)'
;VHSIAEFEEALRSAKNRLVVVEYAASHSANSQRMYPFVVELSRACGDVDFLLVMGDESEQTRALCRREGIDRVPHFAFYKGMEKVHDEEGIGPDQLAGDVLYYGDSHSAVVQLHSRADADRLIDDHRGPAGKLLVYPTVVKLSRSMADTTVFARMNGDENESCMEFLKAMDVVEVPTFLFIRDGKICGRYVGSGKGELIGEILRYQGVKVT
;
A
#
# COMPACT_ATOMS: atom_id res chain seq x y z
N VAL A 1 5.94 0.10 21.57
CA VAL A 1 5.33 -1.15 22.08
C VAL A 1 6.44 -1.95 22.73
N HIS A 2 6.26 -2.31 24.00
CA HIS A 2 7.34 -2.86 24.84
C HIS A 2 7.09 -4.30 25.28
N SER A 3 5.97 -4.92 24.89
CA SER A 3 5.64 -6.30 25.23
C SER A 3 4.64 -6.93 24.26
N ILE A 4 4.52 -8.26 24.32
CA ILE A 4 3.48 -9.03 23.61
C ILE A 4 2.07 -8.53 23.96
N ALA A 5 1.80 -8.25 25.24
CA ALA A 5 0.47 -7.82 25.68
C ALA A 5 0.10 -6.43 25.12
N GLU A 6 1.02 -5.47 25.16
CA GLU A 6 0.81 -4.15 24.54
C GLU A 6 0.62 -4.26 23.03
N PHE A 7 1.38 -5.15 22.38
CA PHE A 7 1.25 -5.39 20.95
C PHE A 7 -0.14 -5.91 20.58
N GLU A 8 -0.62 -6.94 21.27
CA GLU A 8 -1.95 -7.51 21.02
C GLU A 8 -3.07 -6.51 21.30
N GLU A 9 -2.94 -5.69 22.35
CA GLU A 9 -3.92 -4.65 22.66
C GLU A 9 -3.93 -3.55 21.59
N ALA A 10 -2.76 -3.16 21.07
CA ALA A 10 -2.68 -2.21 19.97
C ALA A 10 -3.34 -2.75 18.70
N LEU A 11 -3.07 -4.01 18.32
CA LEU A 11 -3.74 -4.66 17.19
C LEU A 11 -5.25 -4.75 17.37
N ARG A 12 -5.72 -5.12 18.57
CA ARG A 12 -7.15 -5.20 18.89
C ARG A 12 -7.83 -3.83 18.82
N SER A 13 -7.17 -2.79 19.33
CA SER A 13 -7.66 -1.41 19.33
C SER A 13 -7.82 -0.83 17.92
N ALA A 14 -6.94 -1.23 16.98
CA ALA A 14 -7.01 -0.83 15.59
C ALA A 14 -8.23 -1.40 14.83
N LYS A 15 -8.86 -2.46 15.36
CA LYS A 15 -9.97 -3.18 14.71
C LYS A 15 -9.55 -3.64 13.31
N ASN A 16 -10.13 -3.05 12.27
CA ASN A 16 -9.81 -3.36 10.87
C ASN A 16 -8.85 -2.35 10.24
N ARG A 17 -8.46 -1.26 10.93
CA ARG A 17 -7.47 -0.30 10.41
C ARG A 17 -6.14 -1.02 10.19
N LEU A 18 -5.39 -0.55 9.20
CA LEU A 18 -4.03 -1.03 8.99
C LEU A 18 -3.16 -0.62 10.20
N VAL A 19 -2.41 -1.58 10.72
CA VAL A 19 -1.32 -1.35 11.66
C VAL A 19 0.00 -1.69 10.98
N VAL A 20 0.93 -0.74 10.93
CA VAL A 20 2.29 -0.97 10.44
C VAL A 20 3.25 -0.98 11.59
N VAL A 21 3.98 -2.07 11.72
CA VAL A 21 4.90 -2.33 12.82
C VAL A 21 6.32 -2.30 12.27
N GLU A 22 7.11 -1.35 12.73
CA GLU A 22 8.56 -1.35 12.52
C GLU A 22 9.22 -2.13 13.67
N TYR A 23 9.92 -3.21 13.33
CA TYR A 23 10.88 -3.85 14.22
C TYR A 23 12.26 -3.29 13.93
N ALA A 24 12.83 -2.63 14.93
CA ALA A 24 14.10 -1.93 14.84
C ALA A 24 15.06 -2.39 15.94
N ALA A 25 16.34 -2.02 15.81
CA ALA A 25 17.30 -2.15 16.90
C ALA A 25 18.08 -0.85 17.08
N SER A 26 18.41 -0.51 18.33
CA SER A 26 19.07 0.75 18.69
C SER A 26 20.43 0.94 18.00
N HIS A 27 21.13 -0.16 17.75
CA HIS A 27 22.44 -0.21 17.09
C HIS A 27 22.37 -0.33 15.56
N SER A 28 21.18 -0.45 14.97
CA SER A 28 21.00 -0.57 13.52
C SER A 28 21.00 0.79 12.84
N ALA A 29 22.05 1.08 12.07
CA ALA A 29 22.12 2.29 11.25
C ALA A 29 21.00 2.36 10.19
N ASN A 30 20.56 1.22 9.66
CA ASN A 30 19.46 1.18 8.69
C ASN A 30 18.12 1.54 9.35
N SER A 31 17.84 1.05 10.56
CA SER A 31 16.66 1.47 11.32
C SER A 31 16.68 2.97 11.63
N GLN A 32 17.83 3.50 12.06
CA GLN A 32 17.97 4.94 12.30
C GLN A 32 17.73 5.79 11.04
N ARG A 33 18.12 5.29 9.86
CA ARG A 33 17.85 5.96 8.58
C ARG A 33 16.38 5.92 8.20
N MET A 34 15.66 4.84 8.49
CA MET A 34 14.24 4.70 8.17
C MET A 34 13.34 5.55 9.06
N TYR A 35 13.71 5.73 10.33
CA TYR A 35 12.87 6.37 11.34
C TYR A 35 12.25 7.73 10.94
N PRO A 36 13.00 8.71 10.36
CA PRO A 36 12.40 9.98 9.92
C PRO A 36 11.28 9.80 8.88
N PHE A 37 11.44 8.83 7.97
CA PHE A 37 10.45 8.54 6.93
C PHE A 37 9.19 7.91 7.53
N VAL A 38 9.34 7.00 8.49
CA VAL A 38 8.20 6.40 9.22
C VAL A 38 7.41 7.48 9.98
N VAL A 39 8.12 8.42 10.63
CA VAL A 39 7.49 9.56 11.31
C VAL A 39 6.75 10.46 10.32
N GLU A 40 7.32 10.76 9.16
CA GLU A 40 6.63 11.52 8.12
C GLU A 40 5.37 10.80 7.62
N LEU A 41 5.49 9.50 7.33
CA LEU A 41 4.40 8.67 6.81
C LEU A 41 3.26 8.55 7.82
N SER A 42 3.56 8.37 9.11
CA SER A 42 2.54 8.35 10.18
C SER A 42 1.76 9.66 10.30
N ARG A 43 2.40 10.81 10.06
CA ARG A 43 1.72 12.11 10.02
C ARG A 43 0.87 12.26 8.76
N ALA A 44 1.33 11.68 7.64
CA ALA A 44 0.63 11.74 6.37
C ALA A 44 -0.58 10.78 6.29
N CYS A 45 -0.54 9.64 6.98
CA CYS A 45 -1.53 8.56 6.92
C CYS A 45 -2.27 8.39 8.26
N GLY A 46 -3.13 9.36 8.60
CA GLY A 46 -3.89 9.36 9.87
C GLY A 46 -4.94 8.25 10.03
N ASP A 47 -5.20 7.47 8.98
CA ASP A 47 -6.06 6.28 8.98
C ASP A 47 -5.29 4.97 9.23
N VAL A 48 -3.96 5.03 9.33
CA VAL A 48 -3.05 3.92 9.61
C VAL A 48 -2.41 4.11 10.98
N ASP A 49 -2.33 3.05 11.78
CA ASP A 49 -1.64 3.08 13.06
C ASP A 49 -0.19 2.60 12.88
N PHE A 50 0.78 3.37 13.35
CA PHE A 50 2.20 3.01 13.27
C PHE A 50 2.72 2.62 14.65
N LEU A 51 3.35 1.46 14.76
CA LEU A 51 3.95 0.93 15.97
C LEU A 51 5.46 0.75 15.77
N LEU A 52 6.24 1.12 16.78
CA LEU A 52 7.66 0.83 16.86
C LEU A 52 7.90 -0.22 17.95
N VAL A 53 8.65 -1.26 17.59
CA VAL A 53 9.17 -2.30 18.50
C VAL A 53 10.70 -2.25 18.45
N MET A 54 11.31 -1.87 19.57
CA MET A 54 12.76 -1.91 19.72
C MET A 54 13.19 -3.30 20.19
N GLY A 55 13.63 -4.14 19.26
CA GLY A 55 13.92 -5.56 19.50
C GLY A 55 15.08 -5.83 20.45
N ASP A 56 15.92 -4.84 20.74
CA ASP A 56 17.05 -4.93 21.67
C ASP A 56 16.80 -4.22 23.02
N GLU A 57 15.63 -3.61 23.22
CA GLU A 57 15.29 -2.82 24.41
C GLU A 57 15.17 -3.66 25.69
N SER A 58 14.44 -4.79 25.64
CA SER A 58 14.15 -5.62 26.81
C SER A 58 13.98 -7.09 26.44
N GLU A 59 13.90 -7.98 27.45
CA GLU A 59 13.62 -9.39 27.16
C GLU A 59 12.20 -9.59 26.61
N GLN A 60 11.27 -8.70 26.98
CA GLN A 60 9.89 -8.72 26.49
C GLN A 60 9.82 -8.34 25.00
N THR A 61 10.56 -7.33 24.54
CA THR A 61 10.59 -6.98 23.12
C THR A 61 11.37 -8.01 22.30
N ARG A 62 12.44 -8.60 22.85
CA ARG A 62 13.12 -9.76 22.22
C ARG A 62 12.19 -10.96 22.05
N ALA A 63 11.39 -11.26 23.08
CA ALA A 63 10.40 -12.35 23.01
C ALA A 63 9.33 -12.07 21.94
N LEU A 64 8.89 -10.81 21.80
CA LEU A 64 7.99 -10.39 20.73
C LEU A 64 8.64 -10.59 19.35
N CYS A 65 9.88 -10.14 19.13
CA CYS A 65 10.60 -10.38 17.87
C CYS A 65 10.72 -11.87 17.55
N ARG A 66 11.06 -12.72 18.53
CA ARG A 66 11.13 -14.19 18.35
C ARG A 66 9.77 -14.80 17.97
N ARG A 67 8.68 -14.34 18.60
CA ARG A 67 7.33 -14.80 18.28
C ARG A 67 6.94 -14.47 16.84
N GLU A 68 7.29 -13.26 16.40
CA GLU A 68 6.95 -12.75 15.07
C GLU A 68 7.91 -13.21 13.97
N GLY A 69 8.96 -13.98 14.33
CA GLY A 69 9.94 -14.51 13.38
C GLY A 69 10.95 -13.48 12.88
N ILE A 70 11.18 -12.39 13.64
CA ILE A 70 12.05 -11.30 13.22
C ILE A 70 13.50 -11.63 13.55
N ASP A 71 14.29 -11.93 12.51
CA ASP A 71 15.72 -12.23 12.59
C ASP A 71 16.61 -11.07 12.09
N ARG A 72 16.03 -10.12 11.34
CA ARG A 72 16.72 -8.97 10.76
C ARG A 72 15.95 -7.67 10.95
N VAL A 73 16.66 -6.54 10.93
CA VAL A 73 16.08 -5.21 11.14
C VAL A 73 16.72 -4.17 10.20
N PRO A 74 15.97 -3.14 9.74
CA PRO A 74 14.55 -2.93 9.99
C PRO A 74 13.67 -3.95 9.25
N HIS A 75 12.61 -4.41 9.94
CA HIS A 75 11.57 -5.27 9.39
C HIS A 75 10.24 -4.56 9.57
N PHE A 76 9.43 -4.53 8.51
CA PHE A 76 8.10 -3.94 8.55
C PHE A 76 7.07 -5.03 8.42
N ALA A 77 6.11 -5.10 9.34
CA ALA A 77 4.99 -6.02 9.24
C ALA A 77 3.67 -5.24 9.28
N PHE A 78 2.73 -5.66 8.44
CA PHE A 78 1.45 -5.02 8.20
C PHE A 78 0.36 -5.93 8.74
N TYR A 79 -0.52 -5.38 9.58
CA TYR A 79 -1.60 -6.13 10.20
C TYR A 79 -2.96 -5.49 9.94
N LYS A 80 -3.98 -6.33 9.74
CA LYS A 80 -5.39 -5.95 9.70
C LYS A 80 -6.22 -6.99 10.41
N GLY A 81 -7.17 -6.57 11.25
CA GLY A 81 -8.05 -7.52 11.93
C GLY A 81 -7.28 -8.55 12.77
N MET A 82 -6.14 -8.15 13.35
CA MET A 82 -5.19 -9.01 14.07
C MET A 82 -4.42 -10.04 13.22
N GLU A 83 -4.60 -10.07 11.91
CA GLU A 83 -3.86 -10.94 10.99
C GLU A 83 -2.72 -10.17 10.30
N LYS A 84 -1.57 -10.81 10.16
CA LYS A 84 -0.46 -10.29 9.36
C LYS A 84 -0.82 -10.45 7.89
N VAL A 85 -0.93 -9.34 7.17
CA VAL A 85 -1.34 -9.31 5.76
C VAL A 85 -0.16 -9.12 4.81
N HIS A 86 0.97 -8.62 5.31
CA HIS A 86 2.21 -8.42 4.56
C HIS A 86 3.38 -8.23 5.51
N ASP A 87 4.59 -8.51 5.06
CA ASP A 87 5.82 -8.12 5.73
C ASP A 87 7.01 -8.01 4.79
N GLU A 88 7.97 -7.18 5.17
CA GLU A 88 9.09 -6.76 4.35
C GLU A 88 10.35 -6.58 5.19
N GLU A 89 11.47 -7.11 4.68
CA GLU A 89 12.78 -6.99 5.30
C GLU A 89 13.66 -6.02 4.49
N GLY A 90 14.25 -5.02 5.17
CA GLY A 90 15.28 -4.19 4.55
C GLY A 90 14.80 -3.25 3.43
N ILE A 91 13.50 -2.98 3.37
CA ILE A 91 12.92 -2.06 2.39
C ILE A 91 13.29 -0.60 2.63
N GLY A 92 13.31 0.17 1.55
CA GLY A 92 13.51 1.63 1.58
C GLY A 92 12.22 2.44 1.76
N PRO A 93 12.32 3.77 1.89
CA PRO A 93 11.18 4.66 2.12
C PRO A 93 10.09 4.57 1.04
N ASP A 94 10.49 4.47 -0.22
CA ASP A 94 9.58 4.42 -1.36
C ASP A 94 8.74 3.14 -1.35
N GLN A 95 9.36 1.99 -1.09
CA GLN A 95 8.66 0.71 -0.98
C GLN A 95 7.70 0.74 0.21
N LEU A 96 8.17 1.18 1.39
CA LEU A 96 7.33 1.31 2.59
C LEU A 96 6.11 2.20 2.35
N ALA A 97 6.29 3.35 1.71
CA ALA A 97 5.19 4.25 1.36
C ALA A 97 4.21 3.59 0.39
N GLY A 98 4.72 2.85 -0.59
CA GLY A 98 3.93 2.04 -1.52
C GLY A 98 3.07 1.00 -0.78
N ASP A 99 3.66 0.25 0.14
CA ASP A 99 2.98 -0.81 0.89
C ASP A 99 1.98 -0.24 1.89
N VAL A 100 2.29 0.87 2.57
CA VAL A 100 1.32 1.57 3.42
C VAL A 100 0.12 2.04 2.63
N LEU A 101 0.36 2.63 1.45
CA LEU A 101 -0.74 3.00 0.56
C LEU A 101 -1.52 1.75 0.17
N TYR A 102 -0.84 0.67 -0.19
CA TYR A 102 -1.44 -0.58 -0.63
C TYR A 102 -2.33 -1.23 0.43
N TYR A 103 -1.79 -1.45 1.62
CA TYR A 103 -2.47 -2.15 2.69
C TYR A 103 -3.29 -1.22 3.57
N GLY A 104 -3.21 0.11 3.46
CA GLY A 104 -3.91 1.06 4.36
C GLY A 104 -5.43 0.92 4.37
N ASP A 105 -5.97 0.24 3.37
CA ASP A 105 -7.32 0.53 2.93
C ASP A 105 -8.39 -0.39 3.53
N SER A 106 -9.17 0.16 4.45
CA SER A 106 -10.24 -0.57 5.13
C SER A 106 -11.62 0.04 4.85
N HIS A 107 -11.70 1.08 4.01
CA HIS A 107 -12.91 1.91 3.88
C HIS A 107 -13.11 2.63 2.50
N SER A 108 -12.36 2.37 1.43
CA SER A 108 -12.31 3.32 0.31
C SER A 108 -13.23 3.06 -0.88
N ALA A 109 -13.42 4.14 -1.63
CA ALA A 109 -13.88 4.19 -3.02
C ALA A 109 -12.90 3.54 -4.04
N VAL A 110 -11.95 2.72 -3.58
CA VAL A 110 -11.05 1.94 -4.44
C VAL A 110 -11.65 0.54 -4.62
N VAL A 111 -11.88 0.13 -5.86
CA VAL A 111 -12.44 -1.17 -6.19
C VAL A 111 -11.36 -2.25 -6.03
N GLN A 112 -11.56 -3.22 -5.14
CA GLN A 112 -10.71 -4.41 -5.08
C GLN A 112 -11.06 -5.36 -6.22
N LEU A 113 -10.06 -5.79 -6.98
CA LEU A 113 -10.17 -6.77 -8.04
C LEU A 113 -9.51 -8.07 -7.60
N HIS A 114 -10.20 -9.18 -7.81
CA HIS A 114 -9.77 -10.52 -7.42
C HIS A 114 -9.53 -11.43 -8.62
N SER A 115 -9.77 -10.94 -9.84
CA SER A 115 -9.61 -11.70 -11.06
C SER A 115 -9.52 -10.80 -12.30
N ARG A 116 -9.09 -11.39 -13.42
CA ARG A 116 -9.21 -10.77 -14.75
C ARG A 116 -10.66 -10.37 -15.05
N ALA A 117 -11.63 -11.22 -14.71
CA ALA A 117 -13.03 -10.97 -14.98
C ALA A 117 -13.56 -9.74 -14.22
N ASP A 118 -13.03 -9.46 -13.02
CA ASP A 118 -13.37 -8.23 -12.30
C ASP A 118 -12.80 -7.00 -13.00
N ALA A 119 -11.55 -7.09 -13.46
CA ALA A 119 -10.90 -6.01 -14.18
C ALA A 119 -11.63 -5.70 -15.49
N ASP A 120 -11.93 -6.73 -16.29
CA ASP A 120 -12.62 -6.58 -17.58
C ASP A 120 -14.03 -5.97 -17.39
N ARG A 121 -14.79 -6.45 -16.40
CA ARG A 121 -16.10 -5.87 -16.05
C ARG A 121 -16.00 -4.41 -15.65
N LEU A 122 -15.07 -4.06 -14.75
CA LEU A 122 -14.88 -2.68 -14.32
C LEU A 122 -14.48 -1.77 -15.49
N ILE A 123 -13.66 -2.28 -16.40
CA ILE A 123 -13.27 -1.58 -17.63
C ILE A 123 -14.48 -1.30 -18.50
N ASP A 124 -15.30 -2.31 -18.75
CA ASP A 124 -16.46 -2.20 -19.63
C ASP A 124 -17.54 -1.28 -19.06
N ASP A 125 -17.78 -1.34 -17.74
CA ASP A 125 -18.72 -0.46 -17.02
C ASP A 125 -18.37 1.04 -17.14
N HIS A 126 -17.11 1.37 -17.43
CA HIS A 126 -16.60 2.74 -17.50
C HIS A 126 -16.10 3.15 -18.89
N ARG A 127 -16.51 2.47 -19.96
CA ARG A 127 -16.24 2.89 -21.35
C ARG A 127 -17.10 4.08 -21.80
N GLY A 128 -16.57 4.90 -22.70
CA GLY A 128 -17.36 5.85 -23.49
C GLY A 128 -17.23 7.31 -23.04
N PRO A 129 -18.04 8.22 -23.60
CA PRO A 129 -17.88 9.68 -23.42
C PRO A 129 -18.05 10.17 -21.97
N ALA A 130 -18.80 9.43 -21.15
CA ALA A 130 -18.95 9.67 -19.71
C ALA A 130 -18.08 8.73 -18.85
N GLY A 131 -17.22 7.94 -19.50
CA GLY A 131 -16.31 7.01 -18.87
C GLY A 131 -15.26 7.72 -18.02
N LYS A 132 -14.93 7.12 -16.88
CA LYS A 132 -13.93 7.65 -15.96
C LYS A 132 -12.56 7.09 -16.31
N LEU A 133 -11.50 7.82 -15.97
CA LEU A 133 -10.14 7.27 -16.03
C LEU A 133 -10.06 6.17 -14.97
N LEU A 134 -9.70 4.95 -15.36
CA LEU A 134 -9.44 3.87 -14.41
C LEU A 134 -7.95 3.89 -14.11
N VAL A 135 -7.62 4.02 -12.83
CA VAL A 135 -6.25 3.88 -12.35
C VAL A 135 -6.23 2.63 -11.51
N TYR A 136 -5.27 1.74 -11.75
CA TYR A 136 -5.07 0.55 -10.93
C TYR A 136 -4.06 0.76 -9.79
N PRO A 137 -4.39 1.51 -8.70
CA PRO A 137 -3.67 1.41 -7.43
C PRO A 137 -4.41 1.96 -6.18
N THR A 138 -3.71 1.94 -5.04
CA THR A 138 -4.28 2.11 -3.70
C THR A 138 -4.11 3.52 -3.12
N VAL A 139 -4.58 4.55 -3.83
CA VAL A 139 -4.39 5.95 -3.39
C VAL A 139 -5.71 6.59 -2.96
N VAL A 140 -6.11 6.27 -1.73
CA VAL A 140 -7.43 6.62 -1.14
C VAL A 140 -7.73 8.12 -1.12
N LYS A 141 -6.74 8.93 -0.74
CA LYS A 141 -6.93 10.39 -0.72
C LYS A 141 -7.22 10.93 -2.12
N LEU A 142 -6.59 10.36 -3.15
CA LEU A 142 -6.85 10.71 -4.54
C LEU A 142 -8.18 10.17 -5.02
N SER A 143 -8.55 8.93 -4.67
CA SER A 143 -9.84 8.36 -5.05
C SER A 143 -11.01 9.16 -4.49
N ARG A 144 -10.88 9.72 -3.28
CA ARG A 144 -11.88 10.65 -2.73
C ARG A 144 -11.89 12.00 -3.44
N SER A 145 -10.73 12.62 -3.68
CA SER A 145 -10.68 13.93 -4.34
C SER A 145 -11.02 13.90 -5.83
N MET A 146 -10.95 12.74 -6.46
CA MET A 146 -11.12 12.56 -7.91
C MET A 146 -12.28 11.61 -8.24
N ALA A 147 -13.17 11.33 -7.27
CA ALA A 147 -14.26 10.35 -7.42
C ALA A 147 -15.17 10.64 -8.62
N ASP A 148 -15.34 11.90 -9.00
CA ASP A 148 -16.18 12.32 -10.12
C ASP A 148 -15.53 12.06 -11.48
N THR A 149 -14.20 12.04 -11.55
CA THR A 149 -13.44 12.01 -12.82
C THR A 149 -12.59 10.74 -13.00
N THR A 150 -12.37 9.98 -11.93
CA THR A 150 -11.45 8.84 -11.91
C THR A 150 -11.94 7.76 -10.97
N VAL A 151 -11.87 6.52 -11.44
CA VAL A 151 -12.12 5.33 -10.64
C VAL A 151 -10.78 4.72 -10.32
N PHE A 152 -10.60 4.40 -9.05
CA PHE A 152 -9.41 3.72 -8.59
C PHE A 152 -9.78 2.26 -8.35
N ALA A 153 -8.93 1.36 -8.83
CA ALA A 153 -9.04 -0.06 -8.58
C ALA A 153 -7.70 -0.58 -8.09
N ARG A 154 -7.66 -1.72 -7.41
CA ARG A 154 -6.41 -2.37 -7.03
C ARG A 154 -6.52 -3.87 -7.22
N MET A 155 -5.40 -4.49 -7.53
CA MET A 155 -5.29 -5.93 -7.70
C MET A 155 -4.04 -6.42 -6.96
N ASN A 156 -4.16 -7.51 -6.21
CA ASN A 156 -3.02 -8.26 -5.70
C ASN A 156 -2.56 -9.20 -6.83
N GLY A 157 -1.34 -9.00 -7.33
CA GLY A 157 -0.85 -9.74 -8.49
C GLY A 157 -0.69 -11.24 -8.23
N ASP A 158 -0.35 -11.59 -7.00
CA ASP A 158 0.01 -12.90 -6.51
C ASP A 158 -1.13 -13.61 -5.76
N GLU A 159 -2.30 -12.98 -5.64
CA GLU A 159 -3.44 -13.54 -4.93
C GLU A 159 -3.94 -14.86 -5.54
N ASN A 160 -3.93 -14.96 -6.88
CA ASN A 160 -4.30 -16.18 -7.60
C ASN A 160 -3.81 -16.14 -9.06
N GLU A 161 -3.94 -17.27 -9.76
CA GLU A 161 -3.52 -17.42 -11.16
C GLU A 161 -4.20 -16.42 -12.11
N SER A 162 -5.48 -16.09 -11.88
CA SER A 162 -6.21 -15.13 -12.71
C SER A 162 -5.62 -13.72 -12.60
N CYS A 163 -5.24 -13.28 -11.41
CA CYS A 163 -4.55 -12.01 -11.19
C CYS A 163 -3.17 -12.01 -11.86
N MET A 164 -2.39 -13.09 -11.72
CA MET A 164 -1.07 -13.20 -12.36
C MET A 164 -1.17 -13.15 -13.89
N GLU A 165 -2.12 -13.86 -14.48
CA GLU A 165 -2.40 -13.81 -15.92
C GLU A 165 -2.86 -12.42 -16.37
N PHE A 166 -3.63 -11.71 -15.54
CA PHE A 166 -4.00 -10.32 -15.78
C PHE A 166 -2.76 -9.44 -15.90
N LEU A 167 -1.89 -9.46 -14.88
CA LEU A 167 -0.66 -8.66 -14.86
C LEU A 167 0.25 -8.96 -16.05
N LYS A 168 0.45 -10.24 -16.38
CA LYS A 168 1.25 -10.65 -17.55
C LYS A 168 0.71 -10.08 -18.86
N ALA A 169 -0.60 -10.16 -19.09
CA ALA A 169 -1.17 -9.63 -20.33
C ALA A 169 -1.14 -8.09 -20.39
N MET A 170 -1.12 -7.42 -19.25
CA MET A 170 -0.97 -5.98 -19.15
C MET A 170 0.49 -5.51 -19.20
N ASP A 171 1.45 -6.45 -19.30
CA ASP A 171 2.90 -6.18 -19.31
C ASP A 171 3.36 -5.49 -18.02
N VAL A 172 2.81 -5.91 -16.88
CA VAL A 172 3.23 -5.47 -15.54
C VAL A 172 4.34 -6.40 -15.06
N VAL A 173 5.57 -5.87 -15.06
CA VAL A 173 6.79 -6.61 -14.68
C VAL A 173 7.37 -6.17 -13.34
N GLU A 174 6.99 -4.98 -12.87
CA GLU A 174 7.44 -4.38 -11.62
C GLU A 174 6.22 -3.96 -10.80
N VAL A 175 6.33 -4.04 -9.48
CA VAL A 175 5.30 -3.56 -8.55
C VAL A 175 5.92 -2.54 -7.59
N PRO A 176 5.18 -1.48 -7.21
CA PRO A 176 3.84 -1.13 -7.68
C PRO A 176 3.86 -0.52 -9.10
N THR A 177 2.91 -0.95 -9.94
CA THR A 177 2.64 -0.36 -11.25
C THR A 177 1.20 0.16 -11.30
N PHE A 178 1.06 1.39 -11.78
CA PHE A 178 -0.18 2.11 -11.92
C PHE A 178 -0.56 2.08 -13.40
N LEU A 179 -1.65 1.40 -13.75
CA LEU A 179 -2.17 1.39 -15.12
C LEU A 179 -3.23 2.47 -15.28
N PHE A 180 -3.11 3.28 -16.34
CA PHE A 180 -4.11 4.29 -16.72
C PHE A 180 -4.92 3.76 -17.89
N ILE A 181 -6.22 3.54 -17.70
CA ILE A 181 -7.13 3.00 -18.72
C ILE A 181 -8.24 4.01 -19.01
N ARG A 182 -8.44 4.31 -20.30
CA ARG A 182 -9.55 5.12 -20.80
C ARG A 182 -10.16 4.46 -22.02
N ASP A 183 -11.49 4.45 -22.10
CA ASP A 183 -12.23 3.81 -23.19
C ASP A 183 -11.82 2.35 -23.45
N GLY A 184 -11.47 1.65 -22.36
CA GLY A 184 -10.99 0.27 -22.38
C GLY A 184 -9.64 0.06 -23.05
N LYS A 185 -8.82 1.11 -23.15
CA LYS A 185 -7.44 1.04 -23.64
C LYS A 185 -6.49 1.61 -22.60
N ILE A 186 -5.34 0.94 -22.42
CA ILE A 186 -4.24 1.50 -21.64
C ILE A 186 -3.74 2.74 -22.37
N CYS A 187 -3.85 3.90 -21.74
CA CYS A 187 -3.32 5.16 -22.26
C CYS A 187 -1.99 5.55 -21.61
N GLY A 188 -1.61 4.89 -20.51
CA GLY A 188 -0.32 5.08 -19.86
C GLY A 188 -0.06 4.08 -18.74
N ARG A 189 1.16 4.13 -18.20
CA ARG A 189 1.54 3.43 -16.97
C ARG A 189 2.54 4.27 -16.18
N TYR A 190 2.57 4.09 -14.87
CA TYR A 190 3.58 4.66 -13.98
C TYR A 190 4.11 3.56 -13.07
N VAL A 191 5.43 3.43 -12.98
CA VAL A 191 6.11 2.43 -12.14
C VAL A 191 6.80 3.17 -11.01
N GLY A 192 6.52 2.78 -9.77
CA GLY A 192 7.04 3.42 -8.57
C GLY A 192 5.94 3.92 -7.63
N SER A 193 6.35 4.48 -6.49
CA SER A 193 5.46 4.84 -5.38
C SER A 193 5.39 6.35 -5.08
N GLY A 194 6.13 7.16 -5.85
CA GLY A 194 6.13 8.62 -5.74
C GLY A 194 4.72 9.21 -5.90
N LYS A 195 4.18 9.79 -4.81
CA LYS A 195 2.83 10.34 -4.77
C LYS A 195 2.66 11.55 -5.70
N GLY A 196 3.65 12.44 -5.74
CA GLY A 196 3.59 13.66 -6.55
C GLY A 196 3.64 13.35 -8.04
N GLU A 197 4.53 12.44 -8.42
CA GLU A 197 4.70 11.91 -9.76
C GLU A 197 3.43 11.23 -10.24
N LEU A 198 2.84 10.38 -9.39
CA LEU A 198 1.57 9.75 -9.69
C LEU A 198 0.45 10.77 -9.93
N ILE A 199 0.32 11.78 -9.05
CA ILE A 199 -0.69 12.83 -9.22
C ILE A 199 -0.46 13.55 -10.56
N GLY A 200 0.79 13.86 -10.88
CA GLY A 200 1.18 14.46 -12.16
C GLY A 200 0.73 13.62 -13.35
N GLU A 201 0.97 12.31 -13.32
CA GLU A 201 0.54 11.38 -14.37
C GLU A 201 -0.99 11.31 -14.48
N ILE A 202 -1.72 11.20 -13.36
CA ILE A 202 -3.19 11.19 -13.38
C ILE A 202 -3.72 12.48 -14.03
N LEU A 203 -3.24 13.65 -13.60
CA LEU A 203 -3.66 14.95 -14.12
C LEU A 203 -3.34 15.10 -15.61
N ARG A 204 -2.15 14.65 -16.02
CA ARG A 204 -1.73 14.61 -17.42
C ARG A 204 -2.72 13.81 -18.26
N TYR A 205 -3.06 12.59 -17.84
CA TYR A 205 -4.04 11.79 -18.57
C TYR A 205 -5.45 12.33 -18.47
N GLN A 206 -5.83 13.06 -17.41
CA GLN A 206 -7.11 13.79 -17.35
C GLN A 206 -7.21 14.98 -18.32
N GLY A 207 -6.11 15.37 -18.98
CA GLY A 207 -6.09 16.52 -19.90
C GLY A 207 -5.93 17.86 -19.17
N VAL A 208 -5.59 17.85 -17.88
CA VAL A 208 -5.22 19.04 -17.12
C VAL A 208 -3.78 19.40 -17.49
N LYS A 209 -3.57 20.55 -18.15
CA LYS A 209 -2.22 21.06 -18.40
C LYS A 209 -1.64 21.58 -17.09
N VAL A 210 -0.61 20.92 -16.58
CA VAL A 210 0.22 21.45 -15.49
C VAL A 210 1.17 22.46 -16.13
N THR A 211 0.86 23.75 -15.99
CA THR A 211 1.75 24.89 -16.33
C THR A 211 2.53 25.34 -15.12
#